data_AF-X1S9G2-F1
#
_entry.id   AF-X1S9G2-F1
#
_cell.length_a   1.000
_cell.length_b   1.000
_cell.length_c   1.000
_cell.angle_alpha   90.00
_cell.angle_beta   90.00
_cell.angle_gamma   90.00
#
_symmetry.space_group_name_H-M   'P 1'
#
loop_
_entity.id
_entity.type
_entity.pdbx_description
1 polymer ?
#
loop_
_entity_poly.entity_id
_entity_poly.type
_entity_poly.pdbx_seq_one_letter_code
_entity_poly.pdbx_strand_id
1 'polypeptide(L)'
;MLSQEVERLQNIEAEQASLGSMLLTPRAVYASVESLEPGDYYKTSHRKIYQLILELFNKNIAVDLVTLSEELQNRNELLDIGGTTYLTQLINSVPTPENIEFYNQIIKKRSNQRKIHNPTRSIMTINTINRFSNFLIPPPP
;
A
#
# COMPACT_ATOMS: atom_id res chain seq x y z
N MET A 1 14.96 20.23 -0.80
CA MET A 1 15.16 19.66 0.55
C MET A 1 13.92 18.91 1.04
N LEU A 2 12.70 19.48 1.05
CA LEU A 2 11.48 18.71 1.37
C LEU A 2 11.21 17.53 0.41
N SER A 3 11.60 17.64 -0.86
CA SER A 3 11.39 16.61 -1.87
C SER A 3 12.20 15.32 -1.59
N GLN A 4 13.43 15.44 -1.06
CA GLN A 4 14.28 14.29 -0.74
C GLN A 4 13.81 13.52 0.50
N GLU A 5 13.13 14.19 1.45
CA GLU A 5 12.62 13.54 2.66
C GLU A 5 11.35 12.72 2.39
N VAL A 6 10.50 13.18 1.46
CA VAL A 6 9.31 12.45 1.00
C VAL A 6 9.70 11.24 0.13
N GLU A 7 10.74 11.38 -0.70
CA GLU A 7 11.30 10.29 -1.50
C GLU A 7 11.91 9.18 -0.63
N ARG A 8 12.38 9.50 0.58
CA ARG A 8 12.85 8.54 1.58
C ARG A 8 11.74 7.70 2.24
N LEU A 9 10.47 8.02 2.05
CA LEU A 9 9.35 7.32 2.71
C LEU A 9 8.61 6.33 1.80
N GLN A 10 9.01 6.23 0.53
CA GLN A 10 8.44 5.31 -0.44
C GLN A 10 9.57 4.67 -1.28
N ASN A 11 9.33 3.48 -1.80
CA ASN A 11 10.16 2.92 -2.86
C ASN A 11 9.24 2.25 -3.87
N ILE A 12 8.87 3.02 -4.89
CA ILE A 12 7.91 2.57 -5.91
C ILE A 12 8.47 1.38 -6.70
N GLU A 13 9.78 1.36 -6.99
CA GLU A 13 10.44 0.25 -7.68
C GLU A 13 10.34 -1.04 -6.87
N ALA A 14 10.57 -0.98 -5.55
CA ALA A 14 10.41 -2.13 -4.66
C ALA A 14 8.95 -2.60 -4.59
N GLU A 15 7.98 -1.68 -4.55
CA GLU A 15 6.55 -2.03 -4.61
C GLU A 15 6.20 -2.71 -5.93
N GLN A 16 6.70 -2.21 -7.05
CA GLN A 16 6.46 -2.79 -8.37
C GLN A 16 7.09 -4.18 -8.49
N ALA A 17 8.35 -4.32 -8.06
CA ALA A 17 9.05 -5.60 -8.05
C ALA A 17 8.38 -6.61 -7.11
N SER A 18 7.86 -6.17 -5.96
CA SER A 18 7.13 -7.04 -5.03
C SER A 18 5.84 -7.58 -5.65
N LEU A 19 4.99 -6.71 -6.21
CA LEU A 19 3.76 -7.13 -6.88
C LEU A 19 4.03 -7.99 -8.13
N GLY A 20 5.00 -7.63 -8.94
CA GLY A 20 5.39 -8.42 -10.10
C GLY A 20 5.90 -9.81 -9.72
N SER A 21 6.69 -9.91 -8.65
CA SER A 21 7.20 -11.21 -8.18
C SER A 21 6.06 -12.14 -7.74
N MET A 22 5.04 -11.57 -7.09
CA MET A 22 3.82 -12.30 -6.68
C MET A 22 3.03 -12.84 -7.88
N LEU A 23 3.02 -12.11 -9.01
CA LEU A 23 2.38 -12.57 -10.25
C LEU A 23 3.19 -13.64 -10.98
N LEU A 24 4.50 -13.72 -10.72
CA LEU A 24 5.40 -14.67 -11.38
C LEU A 24 5.53 -15.99 -10.61
N THR A 25 5.50 -15.94 -9.27
CA THR A 25 5.72 -17.14 -8.46
C THR A 25 4.77 -17.20 -7.26
N PRO A 26 4.13 -18.36 -6.99
CA PRO A 26 3.31 -18.54 -5.79
C PRO A 26 4.11 -18.33 -4.51
N ARG A 27 5.39 -18.74 -4.49
CA ARG A 27 6.29 -18.55 -3.35
C ARG A 27 6.40 -17.08 -2.94
N ALA A 28 6.47 -16.17 -3.91
CA ALA A 28 6.50 -14.74 -3.62
C ALA A 28 5.22 -14.26 -2.94
N VAL A 29 4.06 -14.80 -3.30
CA VAL A 29 2.79 -14.51 -2.61
C VAL A 29 2.92 -14.90 -1.14
N TYR A 30 3.29 -16.15 -0.82
CA TYR A 30 3.44 -16.60 0.57
C TYR A 30 4.37 -15.69 1.38
N ALA A 31 5.58 -15.40 0.86
CA ALA A 31 6.55 -14.55 1.54
C ALA A 31 6.04 -13.12 1.78
N SER A 32 5.25 -12.58 0.85
CA SER A 32 4.65 -11.26 0.97
C SER A 32 3.46 -11.23 1.92
N VAL A 33 2.63 -12.28 1.99
CA VAL A 33 1.54 -12.38 2.96
C VAL A 33 2.06 -12.45 4.39
N GLU A 34 3.17 -13.14 4.62
CA GLU A 34 3.78 -13.25 5.96
C GLU A 34 4.38 -11.93 6.47
N SER A 35 4.81 -11.04 5.56
CA SER A 35 5.63 -9.87 5.91
C SER A 35 4.92 -8.51 5.74
N LEU A 36 3.96 -8.41 4.82
CA LEU A 36 3.33 -7.16 4.43
C LEU A 36 1.82 -7.14 4.70
N GLU A 37 1.32 -5.94 4.92
CA GLU A 37 -0.12 -5.64 4.93
C GLU A 37 -0.46 -4.68 3.78
N PRO A 38 -1.73 -4.59 3.32
CA PRO A 38 -2.11 -3.64 2.28
C PRO A 38 -1.74 -2.18 2.61
N GLY A 39 -1.78 -1.80 3.89
CA GLY A 39 -1.36 -0.48 4.36
C GLY A 39 0.14 -0.19 4.19
N ASP A 40 0.97 -1.22 4.01
CA ASP A 40 2.42 -1.06 3.87
C ASP A 40 2.83 -0.51 2.50
N TYR A 41 1.99 -0.64 1.48
CA TYR A 41 2.21 0.00 0.19
C TYR A 41 1.92 1.51 0.26
N TYR A 42 2.68 2.31 -0.47
CA TYR A 42 2.44 3.75 -0.59
C TYR A 42 1.36 4.06 -1.60
N LYS A 43 1.48 3.51 -2.81
CA LYS A 43 0.57 3.83 -3.91
C LYS A 43 -0.77 3.15 -3.70
N THR A 44 -1.86 3.92 -3.76
CA THR A 44 -3.23 3.38 -3.60
C THR A 44 -3.53 2.26 -4.59
N SER A 45 -3.09 2.39 -5.85
CA SER A 45 -3.24 1.34 -6.86
C SER A 45 -2.52 0.04 -6.46
N HIS A 46 -1.34 0.13 -5.83
CA HIS A 46 -0.62 -1.05 -5.33
C HIS A 46 -1.32 -1.69 -4.15
N ARG A 47 -1.93 -0.89 -3.26
CA ARG A 47 -2.76 -1.42 -2.16
C ARG A 47 -3.93 -2.23 -2.71
N LYS A 48 -4.64 -1.70 -3.71
CA LYS A 48 -5.77 -2.39 -4.36
C LYS A 48 -5.32 -3.71 -4.97
N ILE A 49 -4.23 -3.70 -5.73
CA ILE A 49 -3.68 -4.91 -6.35
C ILE A 49 -3.32 -5.96 -5.28
N TYR A 50 -2.56 -5.55 -4.25
CA TYR A 50 -2.17 -6.47 -3.18
C TYR A 50 -3.36 -7.01 -2.39
N GLN A 51 -4.37 -6.18 -2.11
CA GLN A 51 -5.60 -6.62 -1.48
C GLN A 51 -6.31 -7.70 -2.31
N LEU A 52 -6.36 -7.52 -3.64
CA LEU A 52 -6.96 -8.53 -4.51
C LEU A 52 -6.14 -9.83 -4.55
N ILE A 53 -4.81 -9.72 -4.57
CA ILE A 53 -3.89 -10.85 -4.44
C ILE A 53 -4.19 -11.63 -3.15
N LEU A 54 -4.38 -10.95 -2.01
CA LEU A 54 -4.75 -11.57 -0.74
C LEU A 54 -6.11 -12.27 -0.81
N GLU A 55 -7.11 -11.66 -1.45
CA GLU A 55 -8.43 -12.28 -1.61
C GLU A 55 -8.38 -13.55 -2.46
N LEU A 56 -7.64 -13.53 -3.57
CA LEU A 56 -7.43 -14.70 -4.42
C LEU A 56 -6.65 -15.80 -3.68
N PHE A 57 -5.60 -15.41 -2.96
CA PHE A 57 -4.80 -16.31 -2.13
C PHE A 57 -5.66 -16.99 -1.06
N ASN A 58 -6.50 -16.24 -0.34
CA ASN A 58 -7.41 -16.78 0.68
C ASN A 58 -8.46 -17.73 0.10
N LYS A 59 -8.83 -17.54 -1.18
CA LYS A 59 -9.74 -18.44 -1.92
C LYS A 59 -9.01 -19.66 -2.50
N ASN A 60 -7.70 -19.82 -2.26
CA ASN A 60 -6.84 -20.83 -2.89
C ASN A 60 -6.88 -20.78 -4.42
N ILE A 61 -7.06 -19.59 -5.00
CA ILE A 61 -7.02 -19.36 -6.44
C ILE A 61 -5.58 -18.97 -6.81
N ALA A 62 -5.09 -19.49 -7.94
CA ALA A 62 -3.78 -19.12 -8.46
C ALA A 62 -3.72 -17.61 -8.73
N VAL A 63 -2.64 -16.96 -8.30
CA VAL A 63 -2.43 -15.54 -8.51
C VAL A 63 -1.47 -15.36 -9.68
N ASP A 64 -2.02 -15.05 -10.85
CA ASP A 64 -1.27 -14.72 -12.07
C ASP A 64 -1.87 -13.51 -12.79
N LEU A 65 -1.21 -13.07 -13.86
CA LEU A 65 -1.65 -11.91 -14.65
C LEU A 65 -3.08 -12.06 -15.17
N VAL A 66 -3.44 -13.25 -15.66
CA VAL A 66 -4.73 -13.50 -16.30
C VAL A 66 -5.83 -13.41 -15.26
N THR A 67 -5.69 -14.18 -14.18
CA THR A 67 -6.65 -14.25 -13.08
C THR A 67 -6.83 -12.90 -12.41
N LEU A 68 -5.73 -12.18 -12.15
CA LEU A 68 -5.82 -10.85 -11.55
C LEU A 68 -6.50 -9.86 -12.50
N SER A 69 -6.18 -9.89 -13.80
CA SER A 69 -6.78 -8.99 -14.78
C SER A 69 -8.28 -9.22 -14.95
N GLU A 70 -8.71 -10.48 -14.98
CA GLU A 70 -10.11 -10.87 -15.08
C GLU A 70 -10.89 -10.41 -13.84
N GLU A 71 -10.36 -10.69 -12.64
CA GLU A 71 -11.01 -10.30 -11.40
C GLU A 71 -11.10 -8.76 -11.25
N LEU A 72 -10.06 -8.02 -11.66
CA LEU A 72 -10.10 -6.55 -11.69
C LEU A 72 -11.11 -6.00 -12.71
N GLN A 73 -11.24 -6.67 -13.86
CA GLN A 73 -12.21 -6.31 -14.87
C GLN A 73 -13.64 -6.55 -14.37
N ASN A 74 -13.90 -7.69 -13.72
CA ASN A 74 -15.19 -8.02 -13.11
C ASN A 74 -15.61 -7.00 -12.04
N ARG A 75 -14.64 -6.41 -11.34
CA ARG A 75 -14.84 -5.36 -10.33
C ARG A 75 -14.90 -3.95 -10.88
N ASN A 76 -14.68 -3.75 -12.18
CA ASN A 76 -14.51 -2.44 -12.82
C ASN A 76 -13.37 -1.59 -12.22
N GLU A 77 -12.38 -2.22 -11.58
CA GLU A 77 -11.23 -1.52 -10.97
C GLU A 77 -9.98 -1.55 -11.85
N LEU A 78 -10.02 -2.29 -12.97
CA LEU A 78 -8.89 -2.44 -13.88
C LEU A 78 -8.38 -1.10 -14.43
N LEU A 79 -9.30 -0.16 -14.73
CA LEU A 79 -8.92 1.17 -15.23
C LEU A 79 -8.28 2.04 -14.13
N ASP A 80 -8.72 1.92 -12.88
CA ASP A 80 -8.19 2.69 -11.73
C ASP A 80 -6.71 2.40 -11.44
N ILE A 81 -6.25 1.19 -11.78
CA ILE A 81 -4.86 0.78 -11.56
C ILE A 81 -3.95 1.08 -12.76
N GLY A 82 -4.49 1.54 -13.89
CA GLY A 82 -3.76 1.81 -15.13
C GLY A 82 -3.92 0.74 -16.23
N GLY A 83 -4.87 -0.18 -16.07
CA GLY A 83 -5.18 -1.21 -17.06
C GLY A 83 -4.25 -2.43 -17.04
N THR A 84 -4.50 -3.35 -17.95
CA THR A 84 -3.67 -4.56 -18.15
C THR A 84 -2.22 -4.22 -18.47
N THR A 85 -1.99 -3.13 -19.19
CA THR A 85 -0.63 -2.62 -19.49
C THR A 85 0.18 -2.37 -18.23
N TYR A 86 -0.45 -1.84 -17.17
CA TYR A 86 0.25 -1.60 -15.91
C TYR A 86 0.63 -2.89 -15.21
N LEU A 87 -0.24 -3.90 -15.21
CA LEU A 87 0.07 -5.21 -14.64
C LEU A 87 1.26 -5.88 -15.37
N THR A 88 1.30 -5.78 -16.70
CA THR A 88 2.45 -6.25 -17.49
C THR A 88 3.73 -5.47 -17.16
N GLN A 89 3.64 -4.16 -16.91
CA GLN A 89 4.79 -3.37 -16.45
C GLN A 89 5.29 -3.82 -15.08
N LEU A 90 4.40 -4.20 -14.16
CA LEU A 90 4.80 -4.74 -12.85
C LEU A 90 5.65 -6.00 -13.03
N ILE A 91 5.22 -6.92 -13.90
CA ILE A 91 5.96 -8.15 -14.20
C ILE A 91 7.33 -7.83 -14.80
N ASN A 92 7.39 -6.92 -15.77
CA ASN A 92 8.63 -6.53 -16.43
C ASN A 92 9.59 -5.74 -15.52
N SER A 93 9.09 -5.19 -14.41
CA SER A 93 9.91 -4.45 -13.45
C SER A 93 10.70 -5.37 -12.50
N VAL A 94 10.41 -6.68 -12.48
CA VAL A 94 11.03 -7.63 -11.57
C VAL A 94 12.40 -8.06 -12.11
N PRO A 95 13.51 -7.72 -11.43
CA PRO A 95 14.82 -8.19 -11.84
C PRO A 95 14.98 -9.69 -11.54
N THR A 96 14.51 -10.13 -10.38
CA THR A 96 14.61 -11.52 -9.91
C THR A 96 13.50 -11.80 -8.89
N PRO A 97 12.49 -12.65 -9.21
CA PRO A 97 11.37 -12.94 -8.31
C PRO A 97 11.78 -13.54 -6.95
N GLU A 98 12.91 -14.25 -6.93
CA GLU A 98 13.45 -14.90 -5.73
C GLU A 98 13.90 -13.89 -4.66
N ASN A 99 14.16 -12.63 -5.04
CA ASN A 99 14.56 -11.57 -4.12
C ASN A 99 13.35 -10.87 -3.44
N ILE A 100 12.16 -11.49 -3.48
CA ILE A 100 10.93 -10.94 -2.91
C ILE A 100 11.07 -10.52 -1.45
N GLU A 101 11.76 -11.30 -0.62
CA GLU A 101 11.98 -10.98 0.80
C GLU A 101 12.72 -9.66 0.98
N PHE A 102 13.71 -9.38 0.12
CA PHE A 102 14.45 -8.12 0.14
C PHE A 102 13.55 -6.94 -0.24
N TYR A 103 12.71 -7.08 -1.28
CA TYR A 103 11.76 -6.03 -1.66
C TYR A 103 10.73 -5.78 -0.56
N ASN A 104 10.20 -6.84 0.06
CA ASN A 104 9.26 -6.74 1.18
C ASN A 104 9.89 -6.03 2.38
N GLN A 105 11.14 -6.33 2.72
CA GLN A 105 11.86 -5.63 3.79
C GLN A 105 11.99 -4.12 3.50
N ILE A 106 12.28 -3.74 2.27
CA ILE A 106 12.32 -2.32 1.86
C ILE A 106 10.96 -1.68 2.11
N ILE A 107 9.88 -2.28 1.58
CA ILE A 107 8.51 -1.74 1.72
C ILE A 107 8.14 -1.62 3.20
N LYS A 108 8.40 -2.65 4.01
CA LYS A 108 8.09 -2.66 5.45
C LYS A 108 8.86 -1.58 6.21
N LYS A 109 10.16 -1.42 5.93
CA LYS A 109 10.99 -0.37 6.53
C LYS A 109 10.44 1.02 6.22
N ARG A 110 10.05 1.27 4.96
CA ARG A 110 9.44 2.54 4.53
C ARG A 110 8.07 2.75 5.16
N SER A 111 7.25 1.70 5.26
CA SER A 111 5.97 1.73 5.98
C SER A 111 6.12 2.12 7.45
N ASN A 112 7.05 1.50 8.16
CA ASN A 112 7.33 1.81 9.56
C ASN A 112 7.83 3.25 9.74
N GLN A 113 8.69 3.72 8.84
CA GLN A 113 9.08 5.13 8.82
C GLN A 113 7.85 6.03 8.65
N ARG A 114 6.95 5.75 7.70
CA ARG A 114 5.72 6.53 7.55
C ARG A 114 4.89 6.55 8.83
N LYS A 115 4.71 5.40 9.50
CA LYS A 115 3.96 5.32 10.77
C LYS A 115 4.56 6.21 11.85
N ILE A 116 5.89 6.28 11.94
CA ILE A 116 6.62 7.13 12.92
C ILE A 116 6.55 8.62 12.56
N HIS A 117 6.65 8.98 11.29
CA HIS A 117 6.61 10.39 10.83
C HIS A 117 5.20 10.95 10.65
N ASN A 118 4.17 10.14 10.90
CA ASN A 118 2.78 10.58 10.90
C ASN A 118 2.17 10.82 12.31
N PRO A 119 2.85 11.44 13.31
CA PRO A 119 2.23 11.73 14.60
C PRO A 119 1.39 13.02 14.61
N THR A 120 1.23 13.72 13.48
CA THR A 120 0.80 15.13 13.51
C THR A 120 -0.66 15.41 13.14
N ARG A 121 -1.49 14.43 12.76
CA ARG A 121 -2.91 14.73 12.47
C ARG A 121 -3.82 14.72 13.70
N SER A 122 -3.40 14.10 14.80
CA SER A 122 -4.24 14.01 16.01
C SER A 122 -4.01 15.13 17.02
N ILE A 123 -2.82 15.76 17.03
CA ILE A 123 -2.51 16.86 17.97
C ILE A 123 -3.04 18.23 17.50
N MET A 124 -3.38 18.40 16.21
CA MET A 124 -3.91 19.68 15.73
C MET A 124 -5.42 19.85 15.94
N THR A 125 -6.18 18.76 16.12
CA THR A 125 -7.63 18.87 16.36
C THR A 125 -7.98 19.12 17.82
N ILE A 126 -7.17 18.62 18.77
CA ILE A 126 -7.49 18.75 20.20
C ILE A 126 -7.28 20.19 20.71
N ASN A 127 -6.32 20.93 20.16
CA ASN A 127 -6.01 22.29 20.64
C ASN A 127 -6.94 23.39 20.09
N THR A 128 -7.84 23.09 19.15
CA THR A 128 -8.83 24.06 18.65
C THR A 128 -10.14 24.02 19.43
N ILE A 129 -10.50 22.88 20.03
CA ILE A 129 -11.78 22.73 20.75
C ILE A 129 -11.70 23.37 22.15
N ASN A 130 -10.51 23.40 22.78
CA ASN A 130 -10.35 23.89 24.15
C ASN A 130 -10.25 25.43 24.27
N ARG A 131 -10.36 26.19 23.17
CA ARG A 131 -10.32 27.67 23.19
C ARG A 131 -11.71 28.33 23.16
N PHE A 132 -12.79 27.57 23.03
CA PHE A 132 -14.16 28.08 22.91
C PHE A 132 -15.05 27.79 24.14
N SER A 133 -14.59 27.00 25.10
CA SER A 133 -15.37 26.66 26.31
C SER A 133 -15.32 27.71 27.43
N ASN A 134 -14.51 28.77 27.30
CA ASN A 134 -14.34 29.80 28.35
C ASN A 134 -15.18 31.08 28.15
N PHE A 135 -16.24 31.04 27.33
CA PHE A 135 -16.98 32.26 27.01
C PHE A 135 -18.49 32.05 26.88
N LEU A 136 -19.17 31.37 27.83
CA LEU A 136 -20.64 31.52 27.95
C LEU A 136 -21.21 30.96 29.26
N ILE A 137 -21.07 31.68 30.39
CA ILE A 137 -22.05 31.56 31.48
C ILE A 137 -22.26 32.95 32.10
N PRO A 138 -23.37 33.66 31.81
CA PRO A 138 -23.80 34.76 32.66
C PRO A 138 -24.33 34.20 33.99
N PRO A 139 -24.03 34.82 35.14
CA PRO A 139 -24.54 34.36 36.42
C PRO A 139 -26.08 34.50 36.50
N PRO A 140 -26.81 33.49 37.01
CA PRO A 140 -28.26 33.55 37.24
C PRO A 140 -28.60 34.39 38.50
N PRO A 141 -29.89 34.77 38.68
CA PRO A 141 -30.38 36.13 38.94
C PRO A 141 -29.95 36.78 40.26
#